data_AF-D9MN71-F1
#
_entry.id   AF-D9MN71-F1
#
_cell.length_a   1.000
_cell.length_b   1.000
_cell.length_c   1.000
_cell.angle_alpha   90.00
_cell.angle_beta   90.00
_cell.angle_gamma   90.00
#
_symmetry.space_group_name_H-M   'P 1'
#
loop_
_entity.id
_entity.type
_entity.pdbx_description
1 polymer ?
#
loop_
_entity_poly.entity_id
_entity_poly.type
_entity_poly.pdbx_seq_one_letter_code
_entity_poly.pdbx_strand_id
1 'polypeptide(L)'
;LTFLQWHEAPTIIVTMLAVLGFLCTLAILIIFWKHFQTPVVRSAGGPMCFLMLVPLLLTYTLVPVYIGPPTVTTCLCRQTLFTLCFTICISCITVRSFQIVCIFKMASRLPRAYGYWVRYHGPYLFVAFITILKIAIVAVSLMITNISPTARADPDDPKIMFVSCNPNYHKGLLFNTILDLVLSMVSFGFAYMGKELPTNYNEAKFITFCMIFYFASYVSLCTFMSVYEGVLVTILD
;
A
#
# COMPACT_ATOMS: atom_id res chain seq x y z
N LEU A 1 -13.59 -12.08 -24.68
CA LEU A 1 -13.29 -11.26 -23.48
C LEU A 1 -12.89 -12.21 -22.37
N THR A 2 -11.61 -12.22 -22.02
CA THR A 2 -11.07 -13.00 -20.90
C THR A 2 -10.93 -12.08 -19.69
N PHE A 3 -11.50 -12.49 -18.57
CA PHE A 3 -11.50 -11.73 -17.31
C PHE A 3 -11.51 -12.71 -16.14
N LEU A 4 -11.12 -12.23 -14.95
CA LEU A 4 -11.01 -13.06 -13.76
C LEU A 4 -12.39 -13.59 -13.34
N GLN A 5 -12.58 -14.90 -13.48
CA GLN A 5 -13.83 -15.57 -13.13
C GLN A 5 -13.82 -16.04 -11.68
N TRP A 6 -15.00 -16.05 -11.06
CA TRP A 6 -15.18 -16.49 -9.67
C TRP A 6 -14.87 -17.97 -9.43
N HIS A 7 -14.92 -18.79 -10.48
CA HIS A 7 -14.70 -20.24 -10.39
C HIS A 7 -13.22 -20.65 -10.50
N GLU A 8 -12.33 -19.70 -10.81
CA GLU A 8 -10.91 -19.96 -10.93
C GLU A 8 -10.26 -20.12 -9.55
N ALA A 9 -9.46 -21.18 -9.38
CA ALA A 9 -8.71 -21.45 -8.15
C ALA A 9 -7.92 -20.25 -7.59
N PRO A 10 -7.15 -19.47 -8.39
CA PRO A 10 -6.43 -18.30 -7.87
C PRO A 10 -7.37 -17.23 -7.29
N THR A 11 -8.52 -16.99 -7.93
CA THR A 11 -9.54 -16.03 -7.45
C THR A 11 -10.09 -16.44 -6.10
N ILE A 12 -10.41 -17.72 -5.94
CA ILE A 12 -10.93 -18.27 -4.68
C ILE A 12 -9.90 -18.13 -3.56
N ILE A 13 -8.62 -18.44 -3.83
CA ILE A 13 -7.55 -18.34 -2.83
C ILE A 13 -7.35 -16.87 -2.39
N VAL A 14 -7.27 -15.93 -3.35
CA VAL A 14 -7.06 -14.51 -3.06
C VAL A 14 -8.24 -13.92 -2.28
N THR A 15 -9.48 -14.27 -2.65
CA THR A 15 -10.68 -13.80 -1.93
C THR A 15 -10.74 -14.35 -0.50
N MET A 16 -10.46 -15.63 -0.30
CA MET A 16 -10.41 -16.22 1.04
C MET A 16 -9.35 -15.53 1.90
N LEU A 17 -8.16 -15.28 1.36
CA LEU A 17 -7.09 -14.59 2.08
C LEU A 17 -7.48 -13.13 2.40
N ALA A 18 -8.16 -12.43 1.48
CA ALA A 18 -8.64 -11.08 1.71
C ALA A 18 -9.72 -11.01 2.79
N VAL A 19 -10.67 -11.96 2.81
CA VAL A 19 -11.70 -12.06 3.86
C VAL A 19 -11.07 -12.34 5.22
N LEU A 20 -10.12 -13.29 5.28
CA LEU A 20 -9.39 -13.58 6.51
C LEU A 20 -8.61 -12.33 7.00
N GLY A 21 -7.90 -11.66 6.11
CA GLY A 21 -7.17 -10.42 6.40
C GLY A 21 -8.07 -9.30 6.90
N PHE A 22 -9.25 -9.14 6.29
CA PHE A 22 -10.26 -8.19 6.73
C PHE A 22 -10.74 -8.47 8.15
N LEU A 23 -11.14 -9.72 8.44
CA LEU A 23 -11.63 -10.12 9.76
C LEU A 23 -10.57 -9.94 10.85
N CYS A 24 -9.32 -10.33 10.57
CA CYS A 24 -8.20 -10.13 11.49
C CYS A 24 -7.96 -8.65 11.77
N THR A 25 -7.91 -7.82 10.72
CA THR A 25 -7.66 -6.38 10.85
C THR A 25 -8.82 -5.68 11.58
N LEU A 26 -10.06 -6.13 11.34
CA LEU A 26 -11.25 -5.60 11.99
C LEU A 26 -11.24 -5.95 13.48
N ALA A 27 -10.89 -7.18 13.83
CA ALA A 27 -10.72 -7.59 15.22
C ALA A 27 -9.65 -6.74 15.93
N ILE A 28 -8.49 -6.51 15.29
CA ILE A 28 -7.44 -5.64 15.82
C ILE A 28 -7.95 -4.21 16.01
N LEU A 29 -8.68 -3.65 15.03
CA LEU A 29 -9.25 -2.31 15.12
C LEU A 29 -10.23 -2.19 16.30
N ILE A 30 -11.12 -3.17 16.49
CA ILE A 30 -12.09 -3.21 17.59
C ILE A 30 -11.37 -3.29 18.94
N ILE A 31 -10.33 -4.13 19.05
CA ILE A 31 -9.53 -4.26 20.27
C ILE A 31 -8.85 -2.92 20.59
N PHE A 32 -8.21 -2.29 19.60
CA PHE A 32 -7.56 -0.98 19.76
C PHE A 32 -8.55 0.12 20.15
N TRP A 33 -9.75 0.10 19.56
CA TRP A 33 -10.82 1.03 19.90
C TRP A 33 -11.29 0.86 21.34
N LYS A 34 -11.58 -0.38 21.75
CA LYS A 34 -12.06 -0.69 23.11
C LYS A 34 -11.00 -0.35 24.17
N HIS A 35 -9.73 -0.60 23.87
CA HIS A 35 -8.60 -0.34 24.77
C HIS A 35 -7.88 0.99 24.46
N PHE A 36 -8.54 1.94 23.79
CA PHE A 36 -7.92 3.20 23.36
C PHE A 36 -7.32 4.01 24.52
N GLN A 37 -7.94 3.94 25.70
CA GLN A 37 -7.48 4.64 26.91
C GLN A 37 -6.30 3.95 27.61
N THR A 38 -5.90 2.75 27.18
CA THR A 38 -4.79 2.03 27.81
C THR A 38 -3.44 2.64 27.40
N PRO A 39 -2.47 2.71 28.32
CA PRO A 39 -1.14 3.27 28.02
C PRO A 39 -0.43 2.51 26.89
N VAL A 40 -0.74 1.22 26.72
CA VAL A 40 -0.19 0.36 25.65
C VAL A 40 -0.58 0.86 24.26
N VAL A 41 -1.87 1.16 24.01
CA VAL A 41 -2.34 1.68 22.71
C VAL A 41 -1.78 3.08 22.46
N ARG A 42 -1.70 3.90 23.52
CA ARG A 42 -1.17 5.27 23.42
C ARG A 42 0.33 5.29 23.13
N SER A 43 1.13 4.35 23.66
CA SER A 43 2.55 4.22 23.35
C SER A 43 2.82 3.57 21.98
N ALA A 44 1.95 2.67 21.52
CA ALA A 44 2.05 2.01 20.23
C ALA A 44 1.80 2.94 19.02
N GLY A 45 1.22 4.12 19.23
CA GLY A 45 0.95 5.10 18.16
C GLY A 45 -0.38 5.82 18.28
N GLY A 46 -1.24 5.40 19.21
CA GLY A 46 -2.52 6.05 19.52
C GLY A 46 -3.38 6.24 18.26
N PRO A 47 -3.79 7.48 17.91
CA PRO A 47 -4.67 7.71 16.77
C PRO A 47 -4.03 7.39 15.40
N MET A 48 -2.68 7.37 15.29
CA MET A 48 -2.00 7.01 14.03
C MET A 48 -2.20 5.53 13.67
N CYS A 49 -2.36 4.64 14.66
CA CYS A 49 -2.65 3.23 14.40
C CYS A 49 -3.99 3.06 13.69
N PHE A 50 -5.01 3.85 14.05
CA PHE A 50 -6.30 3.83 13.35
C PHE A 50 -6.15 4.32 11.91
N LEU A 51 -5.32 5.35 11.70
CA LEU A 51 -5.02 5.90 10.38
C LEU A 51 -4.27 4.89 9.48
N MET A 52 -3.58 3.90 10.05
CA MET A 52 -2.99 2.78 9.33
C MET A 52 -3.96 1.61 9.11
N LEU A 53 -4.76 1.25 10.12
CA LEU A 53 -5.68 0.10 10.08
C LEU A 53 -6.90 0.34 9.18
N VAL A 54 -7.44 1.56 9.14
CA VAL A 54 -8.63 1.88 8.34
C VAL A 54 -8.37 1.78 6.83
N PRO A 55 -7.31 2.36 6.26
CA PRO A 55 -6.98 2.15 4.84
C PRO A 55 -6.67 0.69 4.54
N LEU A 56 -6.04 -0.04 5.47
CA LEU A 56 -5.77 -1.47 5.30
C LEU A 56 -7.08 -2.29 5.19
N LEU A 57 -8.07 -2.01 6.04
CA LEU A 57 -9.40 -2.60 5.91
C LEU A 57 -10.05 -2.28 4.57
N LEU A 58 -9.95 -1.03 4.14
CA LEU A 58 -10.47 -0.60 2.85
C LEU A 58 -9.80 -1.38 1.71
N THR A 59 -8.48 -1.57 1.73
CA THR A 59 -7.79 -2.38 0.70
C THR A 59 -8.32 -3.81 0.62
N TYR A 60 -8.61 -4.48 1.74
CA TYR A 60 -9.20 -5.83 1.71
C TYR A 60 -10.60 -5.84 1.08
N THR A 61 -11.42 -4.82 1.34
CA THR A 61 -12.74 -4.69 0.71
C THR A 61 -12.69 -4.34 -0.78
N LEU A 62 -11.56 -3.81 -1.26
CA LEU A 62 -11.35 -3.53 -2.68
C LEU A 62 -10.94 -4.76 -3.49
N VAL A 63 -10.45 -5.83 -2.86
CA VAL A 63 -10.01 -7.06 -3.55
C VAL A 63 -11.12 -7.67 -4.44
N PRO A 64 -12.39 -7.79 -4.01
CA PRO A 64 -13.47 -8.29 -4.86
C PRO A 64 -13.76 -7.41 -6.08
N VAL A 65 -13.43 -6.11 -6.04
CA VAL A 65 -13.57 -5.17 -7.18
C VAL A 65 -12.60 -5.51 -8.32
N TYR A 66 -11.59 -6.33 -8.04
CA TYR A 66 -10.69 -6.87 -9.05
C TYR A 66 -11.33 -8.03 -9.86
N ILE A 67 -12.46 -8.57 -9.42
CA ILE A 67 -13.10 -9.77 -9.99
C ILE A 67 -14.28 -9.36 -10.88
N GLY A 68 -14.39 -9.96 -12.07
CA GLY A 68 -15.44 -9.66 -13.03
C GLY A 68 -15.04 -8.66 -14.13
N PRO A 69 -15.99 -8.22 -14.97
CA PRO A 69 -15.69 -7.39 -16.13
C PRO A 69 -15.27 -5.97 -15.72
N PRO A 70 -14.15 -5.45 -16.24
CA PRO A 70 -13.71 -4.09 -15.94
C PRO A 70 -14.69 -3.07 -16.52
N THR A 71 -15.30 -2.27 -15.64
CA THR A 71 -16.07 -1.08 -15.97
C THR A 71 -15.24 0.17 -15.71
N VAL A 72 -15.67 1.32 -16.23
CA VAL A 72 -15.03 2.62 -15.95
C VAL A 72 -14.89 2.88 -14.45
N THR A 73 -15.91 2.51 -13.66
CA THR A 73 -15.91 2.69 -12.21
C THR A 73 -14.91 1.80 -11.50
N THR A 74 -14.77 0.53 -11.91
CA THR A 74 -13.79 -0.39 -11.33
C THR A 74 -12.37 0.03 -11.71
N CYS A 75 -12.14 0.51 -12.94
CA CYS A 75 -10.85 1.05 -13.36
C CYS A 75 -10.42 2.24 -12.49
N LEU A 76 -11.33 3.21 -12.29
CA LEU A 76 -11.06 4.36 -11.44
C LEU A 76 -10.77 3.94 -9.99
N CYS A 77 -11.53 2.97 -9.48
CA CYS A 77 -11.36 2.43 -8.14
C CYS A 77 -10.00 1.75 -7.94
N ARG A 78 -9.56 0.91 -8.90
CA ARG A 78 -8.26 0.22 -8.85
C ARG A 78 -7.10 1.21 -8.92
N GLN A 79 -7.15 2.14 -9.87
CA GLN A 79 -6.06 3.09 -10.08
C GLN A 79 -5.95 4.15 -8.97
N THR A 80 -7.08 4.53 -8.37
CA THR A 80 -7.14 5.62 -7.40
C THR A 80 -7.21 5.13 -5.97
N LEU A 81 -8.25 4.37 -5.60
CA LEU A 81 -8.51 4.05 -4.20
C LEU A 81 -7.50 3.06 -3.63
N PHE A 82 -7.17 2.01 -4.39
CA PHE A 82 -6.21 1.00 -3.92
C PHE A 82 -4.82 1.61 -3.71
N THR A 83 -4.32 2.34 -4.72
CA THR A 83 -2.99 2.96 -4.65
C THR A 83 -2.91 4.03 -3.55
N LEU A 84 -3.96 4.84 -3.36
CA LEU A 84 -4.01 5.83 -2.28
C LEU A 84 -3.99 5.18 -0.90
N CYS A 85 -4.82 4.15 -0.67
CA CYS A 85 -4.85 3.46 0.61
C CYS A 85 -3.49 2.83 0.95
N PHE A 86 -2.87 2.22 -0.06
CA PHE A 86 -1.55 1.61 0.07
C PHE A 86 -0.46 2.65 0.41
N THR A 87 -0.46 3.80 -0.26
CA THR A 87 0.46 4.90 0.06
C THR A 87 0.25 5.44 1.47
N ILE A 88 -1.01 5.59 1.91
CA ILE A 88 -1.31 6.01 3.30
C ILE A 88 -0.71 5.02 4.29
N CYS A 89 -0.91 3.72 4.08
CA CYS A 89 -0.34 2.68 4.94
C CYS A 89 1.19 2.77 5.02
N ILE A 90 1.89 2.82 3.88
CA ILE A 90 3.35 2.93 3.88
C ILE A 90 3.80 4.23 4.55
N SER A 91 3.15 5.36 4.27
CA SER A 91 3.51 6.65 4.89
C SER A 91 3.40 6.61 6.42
N CYS A 92 2.38 5.94 6.96
CA CYS A 92 2.23 5.72 8.40
C CYS A 92 3.36 4.87 8.95
N ILE A 93 3.73 3.79 8.27
CA ILE A 93 4.85 2.92 8.67
C ILE A 93 6.17 3.69 8.63
N THR A 94 6.41 4.51 7.60
CA THR A 94 7.61 5.35 7.49
C THR A 94 7.71 6.32 8.66
N VAL A 95 6.62 7.02 8.99
CA VAL A 95 6.55 7.90 10.15
C VAL A 95 6.83 7.15 11.43
N ARG A 96 6.26 5.95 11.60
CA ARG A 96 6.49 5.13 12.79
C ARG A 96 7.94 4.68 12.92
N SER A 97 8.55 4.20 11.83
CA SER A 97 9.98 3.86 11.80
C SER A 97 10.86 5.07 12.13
N PHE A 98 10.54 6.24 11.59
CA PHE A 98 11.24 7.48 11.90
C PHE A 98 11.12 7.85 13.39
N GLN A 99 9.93 7.73 14.00
CA GLN A 99 9.74 7.96 15.43
C GLN A 99 10.64 7.09 16.29
N ILE A 100 10.68 5.79 15.97
CA ILE A 100 11.51 4.82 16.70
C ILE A 100 12.97 5.26 16.63
N VAL A 101 13.51 5.52 15.44
CA VAL A 101 14.90 5.96 15.28
C VAL A 101 15.17 7.29 15.99
N CYS A 102 14.26 8.25 15.88
CA CYS A 102 14.40 9.55 16.52
C CYS A 102 14.43 9.45 18.05
N ILE A 103 13.48 8.74 18.66
CA ILE A 103 13.39 8.59 20.12
C ILE A 103 14.66 7.94 20.67
N PHE A 104 15.17 6.93 19.99
CA PHE A 104 16.19 6.06 20.53
C PHE A 104 17.63 6.41 20.15
N LYS A 105 17.84 6.94 18.93
CA LYS A 105 19.19 7.21 18.40
C LYS A 105 19.46 8.70 18.20
N MET A 106 18.42 9.50 17.98
CA MET A 106 18.54 10.91 17.55
C MET A 106 18.08 11.92 18.61
N ALA A 107 17.35 11.49 19.64
CA ALA A 107 16.85 12.35 20.72
C ALA A 107 17.99 13.01 21.52
N SER A 108 19.17 12.37 21.58
CA SER A 108 20.37 12.95 22.18
C SER A 108 21.07 13.98 21.30
N ARG A 109 20.90 13.94 19.96
CA ARG A 109 21.54 14.88 19.04
C ARG A 109 20.68 16.09 18.68
N LEU A 110 19.36 15.94 18.54
CA LEU A 110 18.46 17.01 18.07
C LEU A 110 17.13 17.08 18.85
N PRO A 111 17.15 17.29 20.18
CA PRO A 111 15.93 17.31 21.00
C PRO A 111 14.96 18.45 20.63
N ARG A 112 15.47 19.61 20.21
CA ARG A 112 14.63 20.76 19.82
C ARG A 112 13.81 20.49 18.57
N ALA A 113 14.42 19.93 17.51
CA ALA A 113 13.74 19.64 16.26
C ALA A 113 12.65 18.56 16.43
N TYR A 114 12.94 17.51 17.21
CA TYR A 114 11.95 16.48 17.55
C TYR A 114 10.82 17.05 18.40
N GLY A 115 11.13 17.91 19.37
CA GLY A 115 10.12 18.62 20.17
C GLY A 115 9.16 19.44 19.30
N TYR A 116 9.67 20.17 18.31
CA TYR A 116 8.85 20.88 17.33
C TYR A 116 8.00 19.94 16.48
N TRP A 117 8.58 18.85 16.00
CA TRP A 117 7.89 17.87 15.18
C TRP A 117 6.71 17.21 15.91
N VAL A 118 6.87 16.87 17.19
CA VAL A 118 5.76 16.37 18.03
C VAL A 118 4.75 17.47 18.34
N ARG A 119 5.22 18.70 18.65
CA ARG A 119 4.37 19.85 19.00
C ARG A 119 3.44 20.27 17.86
N TYR A 120 3.92 20.23 16.62
CA TYR A 120 3.18 20.67 15.43
C TYR A 120 2.46 19.52 14.70
N HIS A 121 2.20 18.39 15.37
CA HIS A 121 1.54 17.24 14.74
C HIS A 121 2.25 16.75 13.46
N GLY A 122 3.59 16.82 13.44
CA GLY A 122 4.44 16.42 12.33
C GLY A 122 4.13 15.04 11.70
N PRO A 123 3.77 13.99 12.47
CA PRO A 123 3.29 12.73 11.92
C PRO A 123 2.13 12.89 10.93
N TYR A 124 1.11 13.66 11.30
CA TYR A 124 -0.09 13.86 10.48
C TYR A 124 0.20 14.76 9.29
N LEU A 125 1.00 15.81 9.49
CA LEU A 125 1.43 16.69 8.40
C LEU A 125 2.23 15.93 7.34
N PHE A 126 3.11 15.00 7.74
CA PHE A 126 3.85 14.17 6.81
C PHE A 126 2.93 13.26 6.00
N VAL A 127 2.01 12.55 6.66
CA VAL A 127 1.05 11.68 5.97
C VAL A 127 0.19 12.50 5.01
N ALA A 128 -0.35 13.65 5.46
CA ALA A 128 -1.12 14.55 4.62
C ALA A 128 -0.34 15.02 3.38
N PHE A 129 0.92 15.45 3.56
CA PHE A 129 1.77 15.86 2.46
C PHE A 129 1.98 14.74 1.43
N ILE A 130 2.31 13.53 1.89
CA ILE A 130 2.49 12.37 1.01
C ILE A 130 1.18 12.03 0.29
N THR A 131 0.04 12.08 0.97
CA THR A 131 -1.27 11.80 0.34
C THR A 131 -1.59 12.81 -0.75
N ILE A 132 -1.34 14.10 -0.53
CA ILE A 132 -1.55 15.14 -1.54
C ILE A 132 -0.65 14.89 -2.75
N LEU A 133 0.63 14.54 -2.52
CA LEU A 133 1.55 14.21 -3.59
C LEU A 133 1.08 12.99 -4.39
N LYS A 134 0.60 11.95 -3.71
CA LYS A 134 0.04 10.75 -4.37
C LYS A 134 -1.21 11.08 -5.18
N ILE A 135 -2.12 11.89 -4.65
CA ILE A 135 -3.31 12.35 -5.39
C ILE A 135 -2.88 13.08 -6.66
N ALA A 136 -1.85 13.94 -6.60
CA ALA A 136 -1.33 14.62 -7.78
C ALA A 136 -0.75 13.63 -8.81
N ILE A 137 0.03 12.63 -8.37
CA ILE A 137 0.59 11.59 -9.25
C ILE A 137 -0.53 10.80 -9.94
N VAL A 138 -1.53 10.36 -9.17
CA VAL A 138 -2.68 9.62 -9.71
C VAL A 138 -3.48 10.49 -10.67
N ALA A 139 -3.73 11.76 -10.34
CA ALA A 139 -4.43 12.70 -11.23
C ALA A 139 -3.68 12.91 -12.55
N VAL A 140 -2.35 13.10 -12.50
CA VAL A 140 -1.51 13.19 -13.71
C VAL A 140 -1.58 11.89 -14.51
N SER A 141 -1.52 10.74 -13.83
CA SER A 141 -1.66 9.43 -14.48
C SER A 141 -3.01 9.28 -15.19
N LEU A 142 -4.11 9.75 -14.58
CA LEU A 142 -5.46 9.72 -15.15
C LEU A 142 -5.63 10.72 -16.30
N MET A 143 -4.89 11.83 -16.31
CA MET A 143 -4.92 12.79 -17.43
C MET A 143 -4.16 12.27 -18.65
N ILE A 144 -3.05 11.55 -18.43
CA ILE A 144 -2.23 10.97 -19.50
C ILE A 144 -2.90 9.71 -20.07
N THR A 145 -3.63 8.97 -19.25
CA THR A 145 -4.27 7.70 -19.61
C THR A 145 -5.75 7.93 -19.84
N ASN A 146 -6.27 7.73 -21.07
CA ASN A 146 -7.71 7.80 -21.28
C ASN A 146 -8.42 6.81 -20.34
N ILE A 147 -9.34 7.33 -19.52
CA ILE A 147 -10.13 6.59 -18.52
C ILE A 147 -11.01 5.49 -19.17
N SER A 148 -11.17 5.56 -20.49
CA SER A 148 -11.94 4.59 -21.26
C SER A 148 -11.24 3.22 -21.28
N PRO A 149 -11.90 2.15 -20.82
CA PRO A 149 -11.36 0.80 -20.86
C PRO A 149 -10.99 0.46 -22.31
N THR A 150 -9.71 0.21 -22.56
CA THR A 150 -9.21 -0.02 -23.92
C THR A 150 -9.14 -1.52 -24.13
N ALA A 151 -9.92 -2.03 -25.08
CA ALA A 151 -9.86 -3.43 -25.48
C ALA A 151 -8.65 -3.65 -26.41
N ARG A 152 -7.74 -4.55 -26.04
CA ARG A 152 -6.59 -4.97 -26.84
C ARG A 152 -6.75 -6.44 -27.21
N ALA A 153 -6.64 -6.75 -28.51
CA ALA A 153 -6.61 -8.14 -28.96
C ALA A 153 -5.30 -8.82 -28.54
N ASP A 154 -5.37 -10.08 -28.16
CA ASP A 154 -4.21 -10.92 -27.87
C ASP A 154 -3.30 -11.00 -29.11
N PRO A 155 -1.97 -10.82 -28.97
CA PRO A 155 -1.03 -10.95 -30.08
C PRO A 155 -0.99 -12.34 -30.73
N ASP A 156 -1.24 -13.40 -29.95
CA ASP A 156 -1.18 -14.79 -30.40
C ASP A 156 -2.54 -15.32 -30.90
N ASP A 157 -3.66 -14.74 -30.44
CA ASP A 157 -4.99 -15.21 -30.84
C ASP A 157 -6.01 -14.05 -30.99
N PRO A 158 -6.30 -13.57 -32.22
CA PRO A 158 -7.12 -12.37 -32.46
C PRO A 158 -8.60 -12.53 -32.04
N LYS A 159 -9.01 -13.72 -31.60
CA LYS A 159 -10.34 -13.99 -31.01
C LYS A 159 -10.43 -13.62 -29.51
N ILE A 160 -9.29 -13.42 -28.84
CA ILE A 160 -9.22 -13.06 -27.43
C ILE A 160 -9.00 -11.54 -27.33
N MET A 161 -9.90 -10.85 -26.64
CA MET A 161 -9.79 -9.41 -26.35
C MET A 161 -9.63 -9.22 -24.84
N PHE A 162 -8.54 -8.57 -24.44
CA PHE A 162 -8.26 -8.10 -23.09
C PHE A 162 -8.79 -6.69 -22.91
N VAL A 163 -9.44 -6.41 -21.79
CA VAL A 163 -9.85 -5.05 -21.46
C VAL A 163 -8.99 -4.58 -20.31
N SER A 164 -8.06 -3.69 -20.59
CA SER A 164 -7.18 -3.08 -19.58
C SER A 164 -7.58 -1.62 -19.35
N CYS A 165 -7.43 -1.19 -18.09
CA CYS A 165 -7.68 0.19 -17.70
C CYS A 165 -6.54 1.12 -18.15
N ASN A 166 -5.35 0.59 -18.44
CA ASN A 166 -4.21 1.35 -18.91
C ASN A 166 -3.55 0.72 -20.17
N PRO A 167 -3.55 1.40 -21.33
CA PRO A 167 -2.89 0.90 -22.55
C PRO A 167 -1.35 0.80 -22.43
N ASN A 168 -0.74 1.52 -21.47
CA ASN A 168 0.69 1.46 -21.13
C ASN A 168 0.87 1.05 -19.66
N TYR A 169 0.28 -0.08 -19.26
CA TYR A 169 0.30 -0.60 -17.89
C TYR A 169 1.71 -0.60 -17.26
N HIS A 170 2.76 -0.97 -18.00
CA HIS A 170 4.13 -1.01 -17.48
C HIS A 170 4.64 0.38 -17.02
N LYS A 171 4.45 1.41 -17.86
CA LYS A 171 4.84 2.80 -17.52
C LYS A 171 3.90 3.41 -16.48
N GLY A 172 2.60 3.12 -16.57
CA GLY A 172 1.60 3.60 -15.62
C GLY A 172 1.80 3.05 -14.23
N LEU A 173 2.08 1.75 -14.11
CA LEU A 173 2.38 1.08 -12.86
C LEU A 173 3.64 1.68 -12.23
N LEU A 174 4.76 1.72 -12.95
CA LEU A 174 6.01 2.31 -12.46
C LEU A 174 5.85 3.77 -12.00
N PHE A 175 5.11 4.58 -12.76
CA PHE A 175 4.86 5.98 -12.41
C PHE A 175 4.00 6.12 -11.14
N ASN A 176 2.99 5.27 -10.97
CA ASN A 176 2.14 5.30 -9.78
C ASN A 176 2.88 4.74 -8.55
N THR A 177 3.70 3.71 -8.69
CA THR A 177 4.37 3.03 -7.56
C THR A 177 5.69 3.67 -7.13
N ILE A 178 6.27 4.58 -7.92
CA ILE A 178 7.58 5.18 -7.62
C ILE A 178 7.62 5.86 -6.24
N LEU A 179 6.55 6.58 -5.88
CA LEU A 179 6.47 7.24 -4.58
C LEU A 179 6.46 6.22 -3.44
N ASP A 180 5.69 5.14 -3.60
CA ASP A 180 5.58 4.06 -2.62
C ASP A 180 6.91 3.32 -2.43
N LEU A 181 7.64 3.11 -3.53
CA LEU A 181 8.97 2.50 -3.52
C LEU A 181 10.00 3.38 -2.81
N VAL A 182 9.98 4.70 -3.05
CA VAL A 182 10.87 5.63 -2.35
C VAL A 182 10.54 5.64 -0.85
N LEU A 183 9.25 5.69 -0.51
CA LEU A 183 8.82 5.64 0.89
C LEU A 183 9.21 4.34 1.58
N SER A 184 9.06 3.19 0.91
CA SER A 184 9.46 1.91 1.47
C SER A 184 10.98 1.83 1.69
N MET A 185 11.79 2.40 0.78
CA MET A 185 13.26 2.44 0.93
C MET A 185 13.66 3.27 2.16
N VAL A 186 13.06 4.45 2.31
CA VAL A 186 13.25 5.32 3.47
C VAL A 186 12.82 4.61 4.76
N SER A 187 11.67 3.95 4.75
CA SER A 187 11.14 3.22 5.91
C SER A 187 12.03 2.04 6.30
N PHE A 188 12.59 1.33 5.32
CA PHE A 188 13.53 0.24 5.53
C PHE A 188 14.84 0.74 6.13
N GLY A 189 15.37 1.86 5.61
CA GLY A 189 16.55 2.52 6.17
C GLY A 189 16.36 2.86 7.66
N PHE A 190 15.23 3.49 8.00
CA PHE A 190 14.90 3.77 9.41
C PHE A 190 14.73 2.50 10.24
N ALA A 191 13.98 1.51 9.75
CA ALA A 191 13.78 0.26 10.48
C ALA A 191 15.10 -0.50 10.70
N TYR A 192 16.02 -0.47 9.74
CA TYR A 192 17.36 -1.04 9.85
C TYR A 192 18.21 -0.33 10.90
N MET A 193 18.23 1.01 10.89
CA MET A 193 18.90 1.80 11.94
C MET A 193 18.33 1.51 13.34
N GLY A 194 17.07 1.07 13.41
CA GLY A 194 16.38 0.68 14.63
C GLY A 194 16.70 -0.72 15.15
N LYS A 195 17.53 -1.53 14.46
CA LYS A 195 17.83 -2.92 14.89
C LYS A 195 18.82 -3.03 16.06
N GLU A 196 19.67 -2.03 16.26
CA GLU A 196 20.74 -2.02 17.27
C GLU A 196 20.26 -1.61 18.67
N LEU A 197 18.94 -1.54 18.86
CA LEU A 197 18.30 -0.93 20.00
C LEU A 197 18.21 -1.88 21.20
N PRO A 198 18.68 -1.48 22.40
CA PRO A 198 18.66 -2.37 23.55
C PRO A 198 17.24 -2.53 24.09
N THR A 199 16.87 -3.80 24.29
CA THR A 199 15.76 -4.32 25.09
C THR A 199 14.32 -4.18 24.52
N ASN A 200 13.72 -5.34 24.20
CA ASN A 200 12.28 -5.63 24.12
C ASN A 200 11.40 -5.12 22.95
N TYR A 201 11.88 -4.31 22.01
CA TYR A 201 11.04 -3.88 20.88
C TYR A 201 11.28 -4.71 19.60
N ASN A 202 10.57 -5.83 19.48
CA ASN A 202 10.48 -6.60 18.23
C ASN A 202 9.79 -5.82 17.09
N GLU A 203 9.16 -4.67 17.38
CA GLU A 203 8.44 -3.83 16.43
C GLU A 203 9.30 -3.42 15.22
N ALA A 204 10.53 -2.94 15.44
CA ALA A 204 11.43 -2.54 14.34
C ALA A 204 11.86 -3.73 13.45
N LYS A 205 11.98 -4.93 14.03
CA LYS A 205 12.28 -6.16 13.28
C LYS A 205 11.09 -6.57 12.41
N PHE A 206 9.86 -6.51 12.94
CA PHE A 206 8.65 -6.77 12.16
C PHE A 206 8.48 -5.77 11.03
N ILE A 207 8.68 -4.47 11.28
CA ILE A 207 8.61 -3.46 10.22
C ILE A 207 9.65 -3.72 9.13
N THR A 208 10.89 -4.08 9.51
CA THR A 208 11.92 -4.43 8.53
C THR A 208 11.50 -5.64 7.69
N PHE A 209 10.97 -6.68 8.32
CA PHE A 209 10.49 -7.89 7.64
C PHE A 209 9.35 -7.56 6.66
N CYS A 210 8.37 -6.76 7.09
CA CYS A 210 7.27 -6.30 6.25
C CYS A 210 7.78 -5.52 5.03
N MET A 211 8.77 -4.64 5.21
CA MET A 211 9.33 -3.87 4.10
C MET A 211 10.12 -4.73 3.12
N ILE A 212 10.91 -5.70 3.60
CA ILE A 212 11.61 -6.67 2.74
C ILE A 212 10.59 -7.48 1.92
N PHE A 213 9.53 -7.97 2.57
CA PHE A 213 8.46 -8.71 1.88
C PHE A 213 7.79 -7.84 0.81
N TYR A 214 7.53 -6.56 1.10
CA TYR A 214 7.02 -5.62 0.12
C TYR A 214 7.97 -5.45 -1.07
N PHE A 215 9.27 -5.23 -0.85
CA PHE A 215 10.25 -5.15 -1.93
C PHE A 215 10.31 -6.41 -2.79
N ALA A 216 10.36 -7.58 -2.14
CA ALA A 216 10.38 -8.86 -2.84
C ALA A 216 9.11 -9.05 -3.70
N SER A 217 7.94 -8.72 -3.15
CA SER A 217 6.67 -8.78 -3.89
C SER A 217 6.65 -7.82 -5.08
N TYR A 218 7.16 -6.59 -4.92
CA TYR A 218 7.23 -5.60 -5.99
C TYR A 218 8.19 -6.00 -7.10
N VAL A 219 9.38 -6.50 -6.76
CA VAL A 219 10.36 -7.01 -7.74
C VAL A 219 9.78 -8.20 -8.48
N SER A 220 9.18 -9.16 -7.75
CA SER A 220 8.50 -10.31 -8.35
C SER A 220 7.42 -9.86 -9.33
N LEU A 221 6.59 -8.90 -8.95
CA LEU A 221 5.55 -8.32 -9.81
C LEU A 221 6.17 -7.68 -11.05
N CYS A 222 7.18 -6.82 -10.90
CA CYS A 222 7.85 -6.18 -12.04
C CYS A 222 8.46 -7.22 -13.00
N THR A 223 9.13 -8.25 -12.48
CA THR A 223 9.72 -9.31 -13.30
C THR A 223 8.66 -10.12 -14.03
N PHE A 224 7.58 -10.47 -13.34
CA PHE A 224 6.47 -11.24 -13.92
C PHE A 224 5.79 -10.45 -15.04
N MET A 225 5.49 -9.17 -14.80
CA MET A 225 4.89 -8.26 -15.79
C MET A 225 5.84 -7.93 -16.96
N SER A 226 7.15 -8.20 -16.83
CA SER A 226 8.12 -8.03 -17.92
C SER A 226 8.35 -9.31 -18.72
N VAL A 227 8.01 -10.48 -18.16
CA VAL A 227 8.21 -11.80 -18.78
C VAL A 227 6.94 -12.32 -19.44
N TYR A 228 5.76 -11.99 -18.89
CA TYR A 228 4.46 -12.43 -19.42
C TYR A 228 3.69 -11.27 -20.05
N GLU A 229 3.34 -11.38 -21.33
CA GLU A 229 2.27 -10.58 -21.94
C GLU A 229 0.94 -11.37 -21.94
N GLY A 230 -0.21 -10.70 -21.73
CA GLY A 230 -1.54 -11.33 -21.83
C GLY A 230 -2.39 -11.34 -20.55
N VAL A 231 -3.34 -12.30 -20.42
CA VAL A 231 -4.41 -12.40 -19.38
C VAL A 231 -3.88 -12.14 -17.96
N LEU A 232 -2.68 -12.63 -17.66
CA LEU A 232 -2.07 -12.62 -16.33
C LEU A 232 -1.71 -11.20 -15.84
N VAL A 233 -1.44 -10.27 -16.76
CA VAL A 233 -1.18 -8.85 -16.49
C VAL A 233 -2.42 -8.18 -15.90
N THR A 234 -3.62 -8.50 -16.40
CA THR A 234 -4.88 -7.95 -15.85
C THR A 234 -5.27 -8.48 -14.46
N ILE A 235 -4.62 -9.56 -14.00
CA ILE A 235 -4.82 -10.14 -12.67
C ILE A 235 -4.01 -9.35 -11.62
N LEU A 236 -2.89 -8.75 -12.02
CA LEU A 236 -1.95 -8.05 -11.12
C LEU A 236 -1.94 -6.51 -11.28
N ASP A 237 -2.74 -5.96 -12.21
CA ASP A 237 -2.96 -4.52 -12.44
C ASP A 237 -4.03 -3.96 -11.49
#